data_AF-A0A0D6LMZ9-F1
#
_entry.id   AF-A0A0D6LMZ9-F1
#
_cell.length_a   1.000
_cell.length_b   1.000
_cell.length_c   1.000
_cell.angle_alpha   90.00
_cell.angle_beta   90.00
_cell.angle_gamma   90.00
#
_symmetry.space_group_name_H-M   'P 1'
#
loop_
_entity.id
_entity.type
_entity.pdbx_description
1 polymer ?
#
loop_
_entity_poly.entity_id
_entity_poly.type
_entity_poly.pdbx_seq_one_letter_code
_entity_poly.pdbx_strand_id
1 'polypeptide(L)'
;MGVSYPQDAPVISFGGSYGGMLSAWFRMKYPHLVAGAWASSAPLLNFKGGGVDPGAFYAIMTKAFISAGCNRFIVSNSWNAILNLSSTASGRDFLNKEFRIDPKSQINKMDDGRLLNEYFNGSAHVVVLPCNSREALEDMAMANYPYPARHLNSLPEWPVKVACGYMNAAGTNFSDKELATMMYKAANVYLNNSGTLQYNCIDSSVCGDLETSGSDQLGWPWQIITVCHTQQVF
;
A
#
# COMPACT_ATOMS: atom_id res chain seq x y z
N MET A 1 -35.62 6.82 12.25
CA MET A 1 -35.86 7.05 10.81
C MET A 1 -37.18 6.45 10.29
N GLY A 2 -38.09 5.87 11.09
CA GLY A 2 -39.52 5.76 10.73
C GLY A 2 -39.93 4.98 9.46
N VAL A 3 -39.01 4.33 8.76
CA VAL A 3 -39.30 3.54 7.55
C VAL A 3 -39.45 2.07 7.94
N SER A 4 -40.55 1.44 7.51
CA SER A 4 -40.79 -0.01 7.62
C SER A 4 -40.82 -0.63 6.23
N TYR A 5 -40.16 -1.77 6.05
CA TYR A 5 -40.18 -2.54 4.82
C TYR A 5 -41.10 -3.75 4.96
N PRO A 6 -41.72 -4.22 3.86
CA PRO A 6 -42.43 -5.50 3.84
C PRO A 6 -41.54 -6.64 4.33
N GLN A 7 -42.13 -7.64 5.00
CA GLN A 7 -41.38 -8.78 5.55
C GLN A 7 -40.70 -9.62 4.45
N ASP A 8 -41.24 -9.60 3.24
CA ASP A 8 -40.78 -10.29 2.04
C ASP A 8 -39.93 -9.40 1.12
N ALA A 9 -39.53 -8.20 1.58
CA ALA A 9 -38.70 -7.30 0.80
C ALA A 9 -37.35 -7.97 0.46
N PRO A 10 -36.96 -8.05 -0.83
CA PRO A 10 -35.69 -8.64 -1.23
C PRO A 10 -34.52 -7.78 -0.76
N VAL A 11 -33.54 -8.40 -0.10
CA VAL A 11 -32.33 -7.73 0.37
C VAL A 11 -31.18 -7.97 -0.59
N ILE A 12 -30.46 -6.92 -0.95
CA ILE A 12 -29.21 -6.99 -1.74
C ILE A 12 -28.03 -6.56 -0.86
N SER A 13 -27.00 -7.39 -0.77
CA SER A 13 -25.77 -7.07 -0.02
C SER A 13 -24.75 -6.36 -0.93
N PHE A 14 -24.11 -5.31 -0.43
CA PHE A 14 -23.08 -4.56 -1.14
C PHE A 14 -21.79 -4.53 -0.31
N GLY A 15 -20.65 -4.69 -0.98
CA GLY A 15 -19.35 -4.61 -0.32
C GLY A 15 -18.20 -4.43 -1.30
N GLY A 16 -17.15 -3.76 -0.82
CA GLY A 16 -15.87 -3.58 -1.52
C GLY A 16 -14.73 -4.31 -0.81
N SER A 17 -13.71 -4.78 -1.53
CA SER A 17 -12.54 -5.45 -0.93
C SER A 17 -12.96 -6.65 -0.07
N TYR A 18 -12.47 -6.76 1.17
CA TYR A 18 -12.92 -7.78 2.13
C TYR A 18 -14.43 -7.72 2.38
N GLY A 19 -15.02 -6.53 2.45
CA GLY A 19 -16.48 -6.37 2.53
C GLY A 19 -17.20 -6.98 1.32
N GLY A 20 -16.61 -6.93 0.13
CA GLY A 20 -17.14 -7.60 -1.06
C GLY A 20 -17.08 -9.12 -0.97
N MET A 21 -16.02 -9.66 -0.37
CA MET A 21 -15.94 -11.09 -0.07
C MET A 21 -17.03 -11.50 0.93
N LEU A 22 -17.23 -10.71 2.00
CA LEU A 22 -18.32 -10.92 2.94
C LEU A 22 -19.69 -10.88 2.26
N SER A 23 -19.95 -9.91 1.37
CA SER A 23 -21.19 -9.86 0.59
C SER A 23 -21.41 -11.10 -0.27
N ALA A 24 -20.38 -11.56 -0.98
CA ALA A 24 -20.45 -12.78 -1.78
C ALA A 24 -20.74 -14.01 -0.91
N TRP A 25 -19.97 -14.19 0.17
CA TRP A 25 -20.16 -15.30 1.10
C TRP A 25 -21.50 -15.26 1.81
N PHE A 26 -22.01 -14.07 2.15
CA PHE A 26 -23.31 -13.92 2.78
C PHE A 26 -24.43 -14.39 1.85
N ARG A 27 -24.39 -14.03 0.57
CA ARG A 27 -25.33 -14.57 -0.43
C ARG A 27 -25.18 -16.08 -0.63
N MET A 28 -23.96 -16.61 -0.67
CA MET A 28 -23.72 -18.05 -0.86
C MET A 28 -24.22 -18.89 0.33
N LYS A 29 -24.02 -18.42 1.56
CA LYS A 29 -24.37 -19.16 2.78
C LYS A 29 -25.81 -18.93 3.24
N TYR A 30 -26.37 -17.74 2.99
CA TYR A 30 -27.70 -17.37 3.43
C TYR A 30 -28.57 -16.86 2.27
N PRO A 31 -28.78 -17.68 1.22
CA PRO A 31 -29.56 -17.26 0.06
C PRO A 31 -31.05 -17.03 0.36
N HIS A 32 -31.53 -17.50 1.51
CA HIS A 32 -32.88 -17.28 2.02
C HIS A 32 -33.05 -15.91 2.71
N LEU A 33 -31.95 -15.23 3.06
CA LEU A 33 -31.96 -13.88 3.66
C LEU A 33 -31.62 -12.79 2.65
N VAL A 34 -30.70 -13.08 1.73
CA VAL A 34 -30.18 -12.09 0.77
C VAL A 34 -30.45 -12.58 -0.64
N ALA A 35 -31.21 -11.82 -1.42
CA ALA A 35 -31.59 -12.15 -2.80
C ALA A 35 -30.41 -12.04 -3.78
N GLY A 36 -29.44 -11.15 -3.52
CA GLY A 36 -28.27 -10.95 -4.38
C GLY A 36 -27.12 -10.22 -3.69
N ALA A 37 -25.94 -10.27 -4.29
CA ALA A 37 -24.75 -9.60 -3.77
C ALA A 37 -23.98 -8.85 -4.86
N TRP A 38 -23.57 -7.63 -4.55
CA TRP A 38 -22.61 -6.85 -5.32
C TRP A 38 -21.25 -6.88 -4.62
N ALA A 39 -20.36 -7.75 -5.09
CA ALA A 39 -19.01 -7.94 -4.55
C ALA A 39 -17.97 -7.19 -5.39
N SER A 40 -17.75 -5.91 -5.07
CA SER A 40 -16.85 -5.03 -5.84
C SER A 40 -15.39 -5.24 -5.44
N SER A 41 -14.51 -5.48 -6.41
CA SER A 41 -13.06 -5.66 -6.17
C SER A 41 -12.75 -6.68 -5.05
N ALA A 42 -13.52 -7.77 -4.98
CA ALA A 42 -13.42 -8.80 -3.95
C ALA A 42 -12.41 -9.89 -4.37
N PRO A 43 -11.26 -10.05 -3.67
CA PRO A 43 -10.22 -11.00 -4.06
C PRO A 43 -10.54 -12.44 -3.62
N LEU A 44 -11.69 -12.99 -4.07
CA LEU A 44 -12.21 -14.31 -3.67
C LEU A 44 -11.27 -15.50 -3.96
N LEU A 45 -10.36 -15.33 -4.93
CA LEU A 45 -9.40 -16.37 -5.34
C LEU A 45 -7.99 -16.17 -4.78
N ASN A 46 -7.73 -15.07 -4.04
CA ASN A 46 -6.40 -14.74 -3.54
C ASN A 46 -6.04 -15.50 -2.24
N PHE A 47 -6.28 -16.80 -2.24
CA PHE A 47 -6.04 -17.72 -1.11
C PHE A 47 -5.20 -18.90 -1.57
N LYS A 48 -4.55 -19.56 -0.60
CA LYS A 48 -3.85 -20.81 -0.88
C LYS A 48 -4.78 -21.83 -1.54
N GLY A 49 -4.41 -22.28 -2.74
CA GLY A 49 -5.21 -23.21 -3.55
C GLY A 49 -6.27 -22.55 -4.44
N GLY A 50 -6.35 -21.21 -4.47
CA GLY A 50 -7.25 -20.46 -5.36
C GLY A 50 -6.76 -20.31 -6.81
N GLY A 51 -5.56 -20.83 -7.11
CA GLY A 51 -5.00 -20.85 -8.48
C GLY A 51 -4.45 -19.51 -8.98
N VAL A 52 -4.30 -18.52 -8.09
CA VAL A 52 -3.69 -17.23 -8.41
C VAL A 52 -2.19 -17.29 -8.11
N ASP A 53 -1.37 -16.79 -9.03
CA ASP A 53 0.07 -16.66 -8.83
C ASP A 53 0.36 -15.69 -7.67
N PRO A 54 1.23 -16.04 -6.70
CA PRO A 54 1.46 -15.18 -5.54
C PRO A 54 2.10 -13.81 -5.87
N GLY A 55 2.77 -13.69 -7.02
CA GLY A 55 3.34 -12.45 -7.52
C GLY A 55 2.37 -11.65 -8.40
N ALA A 56 1.15 -12.15 -8.66
CA ALA A 56 0.20 -11.51 -9.57
C ALA A 56 -0.17 -10.09 -9.14
N PHE A 57 -0.32 -9.85 -7.84
CA PHE A 57 -0.63 -8.53 -7.29
C PHE A 57 0.47 -7.51 -7.67
N TYR A 58 1.73 -7.83 -7.37
CA TYR A 58 2.87 -6.98 -7.70
C TYR A 58 3.13 -6.85 -9.20
N ALA A 59 2.85 -7.89 -9.99
CA ALA A 59 2.94 -7.83 -11.44
C ALA A 59 1.94 -6.83 -12.03
N ILE A 60 0.69 -6.84 -11.54
CA ILE A 60 -0.35 -5.89 -11.96
C ILE A 60 -0.01 -4.47 -11.49
N MET A 61 0.45 -4.30 -10.24
CA MET A 61 0.88 -3.00 -9.73
C MET A 61 2.01 -2.43 -10.58
N THR A 62 3.06 -3.22 -10.81
CA THR A 62 4.19 -2.85 -11.68
C THR A 62 3.70 -2.41 -13.06
N LYS A 63 2.77 -3.16 -13.66
CA LYS A 63 2.19 -2.82 -14.95
C LYS A 63 1.43 -1.49 -14.91
N ALA A 64 0.72 -1.18 -13.83
CA ALA A 64 0.01 0.08 -13.65
C ALA A 64 0.97 1.28 -13.67
N PHE A 65 2.07 1.22 -12.90
CA PHE A 65 3.10 2.27 -12.91
C PHE A 65 3.78 2.43 -14.28
N ILE A 66 4.18 1.33 -14.93
CA ILE A 66 4.79 1.39 -16.26
C ILE A 66 3.81 1.99 -17.28
N SER A 67 2.55 1.58 -17.24
CA SER A 67 1.51 2.09 -18.16
C SER A 67 1.20 3.57 -17.93
N ALA A 68 1.44 4.07 -16.71
CA ALA A 68 1.32 5.48 -16.36
C ALA A 68 2.56 6.32 -16.73
N GLY A 69 3.62 5.71 -17.27
CA GLY A 69 4.80 6.39 -17.79
C GLY A 69 6.05 6.32 -16.91
N CYS A 70 6.06 5.50 -15.85
CA CYS A 70 7.26 5.27 -15.06
C CYS A 70 8.30 4.47 -15.85
N ASN A 71 9.57 4.83 -15.72
CA ASN A 71 10.70 4.05 -16.18
C ASN A 71 10.89 2.85 -15.23
N ARG A 72 10.71 1.63 -15.78
CA ARG A 72 10.90 0.38 -15.04
C ARG A 72 12.26 0.27 -14.36
N PHE A 73 13.32 0.76 -15.00
CA PHE A 73 14.67 0.70 -14.43
C PHE A 73 14.76 1.49 -13.13
N ILE A 74 14.17 2.69 -13.09
CA ILE A 74 14.18 3.54 -11.89
C ILE A 74 13.43 2.82 -10.77
N VAL A 75 12.18 2.40 -11.02
CA VAL A 75 11.34 1.74 -10.01
C VAL A 75 12.02 0.49 -9.45
N SER A 76 12.60 -0.38 -10.29
CA SER A 76 13.21 -1.63 -9.84
C SER A 76 14.55 -1.45 -9.12
N ASN A 77 15.35 -0.44 -9.48
CA ASN A 77 16.68 -0.25 -8.88
C ASN A 77 16.68 0.67 -7.66
N SER A 78 15.64 1.50 -7.47
CA SER A 78 15.52 2.37 -6.28
C SER A 78 15.52 1.60 -4.96
N TRP A 79 14.97 0.38 -4.92
CA TRP A 79 14.97 -0.47 -3.72
C TRP A 79 16.38 -0.83 -3.27
N ASN A 80 17.23 -1.26 -4.22
CA ASN A 80 18.63 -1.59 -3.96
C ASN A 80 19.46 -0.34 -3.67
N ALA A 81 19.17 0.78 -4.35
CA ALA A 81 19.83 2.05 -4.10
C ALA A 81 19.67 2.51 -2.64
N ILE A 82 18.47 2.36 -2.07
CA ILE A 82 18.22 2.67 -0.65
C ILE A 82 19.06 1.79 0.28
N LEU A 83 19.13 0.48 0.01
CA LEU A 83 19.95 -0.46 0.80
C LEU A 83 21.45 -0.18 0.67
N ASN A 84 21.91 0.14 -0.54
CA ASN A 84 23.31 0.51 -0.79
C ASN A 84 23.68 1.79 -0.02
N LEU A 85 22.82 2.81 -0.06
CA LEU A 85 23.02 4.04 0.69
C LEU A 85 23.02 3.78 2.21
N SER A 86 22.09 2.97 2.74
CA SER A 86 22.02 2.68 4.18
C SER A 86 23.25 1.95 4.71
N SER A 87 23.97 1.20 3.86
CA SER A 87 25.21 0.51 4.24
C SER A 87 26.34 1.45 4.66
N THR A 88 26.34 2.71 4.18
CA THR A 88 27.39 3.69 4.47
C THR A 88 26.92 4.78 5.43
N ALA A 89 27.82 5.33 6.26
CA ALA A 89 27.46 6.42 7.17
C ALA A 89 26.96 7.67 6.42
N SER A 90 27.67 8.08 5.37
CA SER A 90 27.29 9.24 4.56
C SER A 90 26.00 9.02 3.77
N GLY A 91 25.69 7.78 3.37
CA GLY A 91 24.43 7.42 2.74
C GLY A 91 23.26 7.44 3.72
N ARG A 92 23.44 6.97 4.97
CA ARG A 92 22.44 7.13 6.04
C ARG A 92 22.16 8.59 6.35
N ASP A 93 23.19 9.42 6.46
CA ASP A 93 23.02 10.87 6.68
C ASP A 93 22.25 11.53 5.52
N PHE A 94 22.55 11.12 4.29
CA PHE A 94 21.80 11.56 3.11
C PHE A 94 20.33 11.15 3.18
N LEU A 95 20.03 9.87 3.44
CA LEU A 95 18.65 9.37 3.53
C LEU A 95 17.88 10.07 4.65
N ASN A 96 18.45 10.17 5.86
CA ASN A 96 17.81 10.86 6.99
C ASN A 96 17.46 12.32 6.67
N LYS A 97 18.36 13.03 5.97
CA LYS A 97 18.17 14.44 5.62
C LYS A 97 17.22 14.64 4.44
N GLU A 98 17.46 13.95 3.33
CA GLU A 98 16.70 14.11 2.08
C GLU A 98 15.23 13.73 2.27
N PHE A 99 14.96 12.70 3.09
CA PHE A 99 13.62 12.16 3.32
C PHE A 99 12.96 12.78 4.55
N ARG A 100 13.65 13.70 5.25
CA ARG A 100 13.19 14.34 6.50
C ARG A 100 12.71 13.30 7.51
N ILE A 101 13.52 12.27 7.75
CA ILE A 101 13.16 11.18 8.66
C ILE A 101 13.11 11.74 10.08
N ASP A 102 12.03 11.44 10.80
CA ASP A 102 11.84 11.87 12.20
C ASP A 102 13.05 11.41 13.04
N PRO A 103 13.63 12.28 13.90
CA PRO A 103 14.73 11.91 14.80
C PRO A 103 14.54 10.59 15.55
N LYS A 104 13.30 10.25 15.94
CA LYS A 104 13.02 9.00 16.67
C LYS A 104 13.07 7.75 15.78
N SER A 105 13.05 7.92 14.47
CA SER A 105 12.88 6.90 13.43
C SER A 105 14.07 6.83 12.46
N GLN A 106 15.20 7.45 12.79
CA GLN A 106 16.34 7.56 11.87
C GLN A 106 16.99 6.21 11.55
N ILE A 107 17.51 6.13 10.32
CA ILE A 107 18.33 5.02 9.83
C ILE A 107 19.72 5.16 10.46
N ASN A 108 20.05 4.28 11.41
CA ASN A 108 21.29 4.36 12.18
C ASN A 108 22.23 3.17 11.92
N LYS A 109 21.68 2.03 11.50
CA LYS A 109 22.40 0.79 11.20
C LYS A 109 22.36 0.49 9.70
N MET A 110 23.28 -0.38 9.25
CA MET A 110 23.38 -0.76 7.84
C MET A 110 22.08 -1.36 7.31
N ASP A 111 21.40 -2.14 8.13
CA ASP A 111 20.17 -2.86 7.77
C ASP A 111 18.90 -2.01 7.92
N ASP A 112 18.99 -0.78 8.44
CA ASP A 112 17.82 0.07 8.68
C ASP A 112 17.23 0.63 7.36
N GLY A 113 17.94 0.52 6.23
CA GLY A 113 17.40 0.88 4.91
C GLY A 113 16.16 0.07 4.52
N ARG A 114 16.02 -1.13 5.09
CA ARG A 114 14.79 -1.94 5.02
C ARG A 114 13.57 -1.16 5.50
N LEU A 115 13.68 -0.44 6.62
CA LEU A 115 12.55 0.32 7.20
C LEU A 115 12.01 1.34 6.19
N LEU A 116 12.89 1.95 5.40
CA LEU A 116 12.50 2.91 4.38
C LEU A 116 11.85 2.25 3.16
N ASN A 117 12.34 1.09 2.73
CA ASN A 117 11.68 0.31 1.67
C ASN A 117 10.29 -0.17 2.13
N GLU A 118 10.18 -0.66 3.36
CA GLU A 118 8.92 -1.04 3.99
C GLU A 118 7.95 0.16 4.04
N TYR A 119 8.44 1.35 4.39
CA TYR A 119 7.66 2.59 4.38
C TYR A 119 7.17 3.07 3.00
N PHE A 120 7.62 2.45 1.90
CA PHE A 120 7.13 2.77 0.56
C PHE A 120 6.26 1.68 -0.07
N ASN A 121 6.47 0.41 0.29
CA ASN A 121 5.86 -0.73 -0.39
C ASN A 121 5.42 -1.84 0.58
N GLY A 122 5.19 -1.54 1.87
CA GLY A 122 4.78 -2.55 2.84
C GLY A 122 5.88 -3.57 3.16
N SER A 123 5.64 -4.39 4.18
CA SER A 123 6.57 -5.45 4.61
C SER A 123 6.04 -6.83 4.21
N ALA A 124 6.60 -7.40 3.15
CA ALA A 124 6.45 -8.81 2.76
C ALA A 124 6.95 -9.83 3.79
N HIS A 125 8.07 -9.50 4.44
CA HIS A 125 8.98 -10.47 5.01
C HIS A 125 8.77 -10.73 6.50
N VAL A 126 7.80 -10.05 7.12
CA VAL A 126 7.50 -10.28 8.52
C VAL A 126 6.00 -10.48 8.67
N VAL A 127 5.60 -11.75 8.58
CA VAL A 127 4.24 -12.29 8.83
C VAL A 127 3.71 -11.92 10.24
N VAL A 128 4.51 -11.23 11.07
CA VAL A 128 4.18 -10.85 12.46
C VAL A 128 4.75 -9.45 12.81
N LEU A 129 4.81 -8.51 11.87
CA LEU A 129 4.87 -7.10 12.26
C LEU A 129 3.54 -6.44 11.88
N PRO A 130 2.97 -5.65 12.80
CA PRO A 130 1.68 -4.98 12.59
C PRO A 130 1.72 -4.16 11.29
N CYS A 131 0.56 -4.01 10.64
CA CYS A 131 0.28 -3.34 9.36
C CYS A 131 0.72 -1.85 9.32
N ASN A 132 1.96 -1.55 9.66
CA ASN A 132 2.40 -0.24 10.11
C ASN A 132 3.43 0.39 9.17
N SER A 133 3.71 -0.23 8.02
CA SER A 133 4.51 0.34 6.95
C SER A 133 3.56 1.07 6.01
N ARG A 134 3.80 2.35 5.71
CA ARG A 134 2.97 3.03 4.72
C ARG A 134 3.15 2.36 3.36
N GLU A 135 2.09 1.77 2.83
CA GLU A 135 2.11 1.05 1.55
C GLU A 135 1.99 2.04 0.38
N ALA A 136 2.80 3.11 0.40
CA ALA A 136 2.58 4.32 -0.38
C ALA A 136 2.37 4.07 -1.88
N LEU A 137 3.13 3.15 -2.49
CA LEU A 137 2.96 2.82 -3.90
C LEU A 137 1.75 1.90 -4.14
N GLU A 138 1.47 0.97 -3.24
CA GLU A 138 0.35 0.02 -3.36
C GLU A 138 -0.99 0.75 -3.14
N ASP A 139 -1.11 1.51 -2.06
CA ASP A 139 -2.27 2.34 -1.75
C ASP A 139 -2.54 3.35 -2.86
N MET A 140 -1.50 3.94 -3.41
CA MET A 140 -1.64 4.85 -4.56
C MET A 140 -2.13 4.12 -5.80
N ALA A 141 -1.67 2.89 -6.05
CA ALA A 141 -2.15 2.07 -7.15
C ALA A 141 -3.63 1.67 -6.96
N MET A 142 -4.01 1.30 -5.74
CA MET A 142 -5.41 0.98 -5.38
C MET A 142 -6.33 2.20 -5.49
N ALA A 143 -5.83 3.39 -5.13
CA ALA A 143 -6.56 4.65 -5.16
C ALA A 143 -6.29 5.49 -6.41
N ASN A 144 -5.93 4.87 -7.54
CA ASN A 144 -5.59 5.56 -8.80
C ASN A 144 -6.82 6.08 -9.56
N TYR A 145 -7.63 6.90 -8.90
CA TYR A 145 -8.89 7.43 -9.44
C TYR A 145 -8.67 8.57 -10.44
N PRO A 146 -9.59 8.76 -11.42
CA PRO A 146 -9.52 9.82 -12.42
C PRO A 146 -9.91 11.22 -11.88
N TYR A 147 -10.10 11.35 -10.58
CA TYR A 147 -10.49 12.58 -9.88
C TYR A 147 -9.86 12.59 -8.47
N PRO A 148 -9.75 13.76 -7.80
CA PRO A 148 -9.25 13.83 -6.44
C PRO A 148 -10.08 12.99 -5.47
N ALA A 149 -9.42 12.16 -4.67
CA ALA A 149 -10.09 11.23 -3.76
C ALA A 149 -9.54 11.35 -2.33
N ARG A 150 -10.38 11.05 -1.35
CA ARG A 150 -10.03 11.05 0.09
C ARG A 150 -10.42 9.74 0.77
N HIS A 151 -10.13 8.61 0.11
CA HIS A 151 -10.52 7.29 0.62
C HIS A 151 -9.52 6.77 1.65
N LEU A 152 -8.28 6.50 1.22
CA LEU A 152 -7.17 6.07 2.08
C LEU A 152 -6.38 7.27 2.59
N ASN A 153 -6.08 8.19 1.67
CA ASN A 153 -5.47 9.48 1.93
C ASN A 153 -6.04 10.51 0.95
N SER A 154 -5.77 11.79 1.17
CA SER A 154 -6.09 12.85 0.22
C SER A 154 -5.13 12.77 -0.95
N LEU A 155 -5.59 12.29 -2.11
CA LEU A 155 -4.80 12.11 -3.33
C LEU A 155 -5.31 12.99 -4.47
N PRO A 156 -4.41 13.44 -5.37
CA PRO A 156 -4.81 14.12 -6.59
C PRO A 156 -5.49 13.12 -7.56
N GLU A 157 -6.03 13.64 -8.65
CA GLU A 157 -6.43 12.81 -9.79
C GLU A 157 -5.21 12.10 -10.40
N TRP A 158 -5.40 10.86 -10.83
CA TRP A 158 -4.36 10.01 -11.42
C TRP A 158 -3.04 10.02 -10.64
N PRO A 159 -3.05 9.69 -9.34
CA PRO A 159 -1.89 9.86 -8.48
C PRO A 159 -0.68 9.03 -8.95
N VAL A 160 -0.90 7.86 -9.57
CA VAL A 160 0.18 7.05 -10.17
C VAL A 160 0.86 7.81 -11.33
N LYS A 161 0.09 8.53 -12.16
CA LYS A 161 0.64 9.34 -13.25
C LYS A 161 1.45 10.51 -12.71
N VAL A 162 0.99 11.14 -11.62
CA VAL A 162 1.74 12.20 -10.93
C VAL A 162 3.06 11.66 -10.38
N ALA A 163 3.02 10.51 -9.70
CA ALA A 163 4.21 9.84 -9.19
C ALA A 163 5.20 9.47 -10.30
N CYS A 164 4.69 8.97 -11.44
CA CYS A 164 5.51 8.68 -12.60
C CYS A 164 6.15 9.92 -13.23
N GLY A 165 5.59 11.11 -13.02
CA GLY A 165 6.25 12.37 -13.39
C GLY A 165 7.63 12.55 -12.75
N TYR A 166 7.89 11.91 -11.61
CA TYR A 166 9.20 11.91 -10.93
C TYR A 166 10.10 10.74 -11.32
N MET A 167 9.55 9.70 -11.94
CA MET A 167 10.25 8.45 -12.29
C MET A 167 10.24 8.18 -13.79
N ASN A 168 10.08 9.19 -14.64
CA ASN A 168 10.00 9.06 -16.10
C ASN A 168 11.31 9.38 -16.83
N ALA A 169 12.40 9.68 -16.10
CA ALA A 169 13.67 10.03 -16.72
C ALA A 169 14.17 8.90 -17.62
N ALA A 170 14.58 9.25 -18.84
CA ALA A 170 15.07 8.29 -19.82
C ALA A 170 16.46 7.76 -19.46
N GLY A 171 16.74 6.51 -19.85
CA GLY A 171 18.03 5.86 -19.62
C GLY A 171 18.07 4.98 -18.38
N THR A 172 19.28 4.53 -18.05
CA THR A 172 19.56 3.55 -16.99
C THR A 172 20.83 3.88 -16.20
N ASN A 173 21.38 5.08 -16.38
CA ASN A 173 22.62 5.50 -15.73
C ASN A 173 22.30 6.55 -14.66
N PHE A 174 21.94 6.08 -13.47
CA PHE A 174 21.58 6.92 -12.32
C PHE A 174 22.41 6.48 -11.12
N SER A 175 22.83 7.43 -10.30
CA SER A 175 23.41 7.17 -8.99
C SER A 175 22.36 6.69 -8.00
N ASP A 176 22.78 5.99 -6.94
CA ASP A 176 21.88 5.55 -5.89
C ASP A 176 21.11 6.72 -5.24
N LYS A 177 21.76 7.89 -5.10
CA LYS A 177 21.11 9.10 -4.58
C LYS A 177 19.98 9.59 -5.48
N GLU A 178 20.19 9.60 -6.80
CA GLU A 178 19.16 9.99 -7.76
C GLU A 178 17.98 9.01 -7.74
N LEU A 179 18.26 7.71 -7.73
CA LEU A 179 17.24 6.66 -7.66
C LEU A 179 16.41 6.76 -6.38
N ALA A 180 17.06 6.97 -5.23
CA ALA A 180 16.40 7.12 -3.94
C ALA A 180 15.56 8.40 -3.87
N THR A 181 16.07 9.54 -4.36
CA THR A 181 15.32 10.80 -4.42
C THR A 181 14.11 10.71 -5.35
N MET A 182 14.22 10.06 -6.51
CA MET A 182 13.08 9.87 -7.43
C MET A 182 11.99 9.00 -6.80
N MET A 183 12.37 7.92 -6.12
CA MET A 183 11.44 7.07 -5.37
C MET A 183 10.75 7.86 -4.25
N TYR A 184 11.51 8.64 -3.47
CA TYR A 184 10.94 9.49 -2.42
C TYR A 184 9.90 10.45 -2.96
N LYS A 185 10.22 11.19 -4.04
CA LYS A 185 9.29 12.15 -4.64
C LYS A 185 8.01 11.48 -5.14
N ALA A 186 8.14 10.29 -5.74
CA ALA A 186 7.00 9.49 -6.15
C ALA A 186 6.14 9.07 -4.94
N ALA A 187 6.74 8.45 -3.92
CA ALA A 187 6.02 8.04 -2.71
C ALA A 187 5.39 9.23 -1.97
N ASN A 188 6.03 10.39 -2.00
CA ASN A 188 5.56 11.60 -1.33
C ASN A 188 4.25 12.16 -1.91
N VAL A 189 3.87 11.76 -3.13
CA VAL A 189 2.52 12.02 -3.70
C VAL A 189 1.44 11.38 -2.82
N TYR A 190 1.71 10.22 -2.21
CA TYR A 190 0.82 9.59 -1.25
C TYR A 190 1.06 10.11 0.17
N LEU A 191 2.33 10.14 0.59
CA LEU A 191 2.70 10.37 1.99
C LEU A 191 2.43 11.81 2.45
N ASN A 192 2.60 12.79 1.56
CA ASN A 192 2.54 14.22 1.90
C ASN A 192 1.89 15.06 0.78
N ASN A 193 0.77 14.61 0.22
CA ASN A 193 0.06 15.37 -0.80
C ASN A 193 -0.35 16.77 -0.33
N SER A 194 -0.69 16.94 0.96
CA SER A 194 -1.06 18.23 1.55
C SER A 194 0.13 19.18 1.73
N GLY A 195 1.37 18.68 1.66
CA GLY A 195 2.58 19.43 1.97
C GLY A 195 2.75 19.79 3.45
N THR A 196 1.86 19.31 4.34
CA THR A 196 1.87 19.66 5.77
C THR A 196 2.71 18.71 6.63
N LEU A 197 3.12 17.55 6.11
CA LEU A 197 3.96 16.61 6.85
C LEU A 197 5.36 17.20 7.03
N GLN A 198 5.75 17.41 8.28
CA GLN A 198 7.07 17.95 8.62
C GLN A 198 8.17 16.88 8.55
N TYR A 199 7.87 15.68 9.04
CA TYR A 199 8.81 14.57 9.13
C TYR A 199 8.16 13.25 8.71
N ASN A 200 8.94 12.35 8.10
CA ASN A 200 8.52 10.99 7.77
C ASN A 200 8.91 10.05 8.92
N CYS A 201 7.91 9.35 9.45
CA CYS A 201 8.08 8.39 10.53
C CYS A 201 8.05 6.98 9.91
N ILE A 202 9.24 6.41 9.68
CA ILE A 202 9.43 5.18 8.90
C ILE A 202 9.51 3.91 9.76
N ASP A 203 9.83 4.06 11.05
CA ASP A 203 9.91 2.95 12.00
C ASP A 203 8.62 2.86 12.81
N SER A 204 7.77 1.94 12.41
CA SER A 204 6.48 1.67 13.05
C SER A 204 6.57 1.33 14.54
N SER A 205 7.69 0.75 15.00
CA SER A 205 7.85 0.33 16.40
C SER A 205 7.91 1.51 17.36
N VAL A 206 8.36 2.67 16.88
CA VAL A 206 8.51 3.92 17.64
C VAL A 206 7.51 5.00 17.19
N CYS A 207 6.96 4.86 15.99
CA CYS A 207 5.99 5.79 15.42
C CYS A 207 4.54 5.47 15.81
N GLY A 208 4.25 4.20 16.12
CA GLY A 208 2.87 3.71 16.23
C GLY A 208 2.24 3.51 14.85
N ASP A 209 1.10 2.82 14.82
CA ASP A 209 0.36 2.59 13.59
C ASP A 209 -0.31 3.89 13.12
N LEU A 210 0.03 4.32 11.89
CA LEU A 210 -0.48 5.54 11.26
C LEU A 210 -1.68 5.27 10.34
N GLU A 211 -2.00 4.00 10.04
CA GLU A 211 -3.04 3.60 9.10
C GLU A 211 -4.27 3.04 9.82
N THR A 212 -4.10 2.34 10.95
CA THR A 212 -5.23 1.96 11.83
C THR A 212 -5.51 3.03 12.87
N SER A 213 -6.02 4.19 12.43
CA SER A 213 -6.60 5.15 13.36
C SER A 213 -7.93 4.61 13.91
N GLY A 214 -7.88 3.85 15.00
CA GLY A 214 -9.06 3.28 15.66
C GLY A 214 -8.73 2.20 16.70
N SER A 215 -9.73 1.76 17.46
CA SER A 215 -9.62 0.72 18.49
C SER A 215 -9.40 -0.71 17.96
N ASP A 216 -9.18 -0.89 16.65
CA ASP A 216 -9.17 -2.19 15.97
C ASP A 216 -7.84 -2.49 15.25
N GLN A 217 -6.73 -2.03 15.83
CA GLN A 217 -5.38 -2.23 15.28
C GLN A 217 -4.98 -3.72 15.16
N LEU A 218 -5.70 -4.61 15.85
CA LEU A 218 -5.42 -6.04 15.87
C LEU A 218 -6.48 -6.89 15.15
N GLY A 219 -7.63 -6.34 14.76
CA GLY A 219 -8.70 -7.11 14.13
C GLY A 219 -8.27 -7.71 12.81
N TRP A 220 -7.79 -6.87 11.89
CA TRP A 220 -7.34 -7.32 10.57
C TRP A 220 -6.10 -8.22 10.63
N PRO A 221 -5.03 -7.89 11.39
CA PRO A 221 -3.90 -8.81 11.60
C PRO A 221 -4.34 -10.18 12.14
N TRP A 222 -5.25 -10.20 13.12
CA TRP A 222 -5.78 -11.44 13.68
C TRP A 222 -6.56 -12.25 12.63
N GLN A 223 -7.37 -11.60 11.79
CA GLN A 223 -8.12 -12.26 10.72
C GLN A 223 -7.20 -12.89 9.67
N ILE A 224 -6.11 -12.23 9.28
CA ILE A 224 -5.14 -12.77 8.30
C ILE A 224 -4.51 -14.08 8.80
N ILE A 225 -4.05 -14.10 10.06
CA ILE A 225 -3.34 -15.26 10.61
C ILE A 225 -4.25 -16.43 10.99
N THR A 226 -5.57 -16.22 11.03
CA THR A 226 -6.54 -17.26 11.44
C THR A 226 -7.44 -17.74 10.30
N VAL A 227 -8.00 -16.82 9.51
CA VAL A 227 -9.08 -17.12 8.55
C VAL A 227 -8.73 -16.68 7.13
N CYS A 228 -8.09 -15.52 6.96
CA CYS A 228 -7.80 -14.91 5.67
C CYS A 228 -6.33 -15.11 5.25
N HIS A 229 -5.94 -16.37 5.02
CA HIS A 229 -4.59 -16.72 4.56
C HIS A 229 -4.40 -16.31 3.09
N THR A 230 -4.09 -15.04 2.85
CA THR A 230 -3.76 -14.54 1.53
C THR A 230 -2.42 -15.12 1.06
N GLN A 231 -2.31 -15.39 -0.24
CA GLN A 231 -1.08 -15.95 -0.83
C GLN A 231 -0.40 -14.88 -1.67
N GLN A 232 0.38 -14.01 -1.02
CA GLN A 232 1.29 -13.09 -1.70
C GLN A 232 2.72 -13.51 -1.38
N VAL A 233 3.57 -13.63 -2.41
CA VAL A 233 5.00 -13.94 -2.26
C VAL A 233 5.76 -12.94 -3.12
N PHE A 234 6.82 -12.38 -2.54
CA PHE A 234 7.69 -11.36 -3.15
C PHE A 234 8.97 -12.01 -3.68
#